data_AF-A0A936XHU6-F1
#
_entry.id   AF-A0A936XHU6-F1
#
_cell.length_a   1.000
_cell.length_b   1.000
_cell.length_c   1.000
_cell.angle_alpha   90.00
_cell.angle_beta   90.00
_cell.angle_gamma   90.00
#
_symmetry.space_group_name_H-M   'P 1'
#
loop_
_entity.id
_entity.type
_entity.pdbx_description
1 polymer ?
#
loop_
_entity_poly.entity_id
_entity_poly.type
_entity_poly.pdbx_seq_one_letter_code
_entity_poly.pdbx_strand_id
1 'polypeptide(L)'
;MTADVRLGKATQALVARSEIIVSTASVWEMVLKNASGKLPLPPGALGEQFEAQGFILLPILPRHIEAVRHLACAHADPIDRLLIAQAQDERVTLLTRDTALLKLGLDGVVKA
;
A
#
# COMPACT_ATOMS: atom_id res chain seq x y z
N MET A 1 4.94 -2.71 -14.07
CA MET A 1 4.16 -3.41 -13.01
C MET A 1 2.65 -3.45 -13.24
N THR A 2 2.04 -2.64 -14.11
CA THR A 2 0.58 -2.60 -14.33
C THR A 2 -0.01 -3.83 -15.06
N ALA A 3 0.83 -4.61 -15.73
CA ALA A 3 0.49 -5.86 -16.41
C ALA A 3 1.19 -7.10 -15.81
N ASP A 4 1.52 -7.07 -14.51
CA ASP A 4 2.11 -8.23 -13.84
C ASP A 4 1.11 -9.40 -13.85
N VAL A 5 1.52 -10.56 -14.35
CA VAL A 5 0.72 -11.80 -14.41
C VAL A 5 0.25 -12.24 -13.02
N ARG A 6 0.95 -11.83 -11.97
CA ARG A 6 0.53 -12.08 -10.60
C ARG A 6 -0.71 -11.29 -10.22
N LEU A 7 -1.03 -10.17 -10.88
CA LEU A 7 -2.25 -9.38 -10.68
C LEU A 7 -3.42 -10.03 -11.45
N GLY A 8 -4.57 -10.20 -10.80
CA GLY A 8 -5.75 -10.71 -11.48
C GLY A 8 -6.24 -9.75 -12.58
N LYS A 9 -6.94 -10.24 -13.61
CA LYS A 9 -7.42 -9.41 -14.73
C LYS A 9 -8.24 -8.19 -14.27
N ALA A 10 -9.06 -8.36 -13.23
CA ALA A 10 -9.85 -7.27 -12.65
C ALA A 10 -8.95 -6.18 -12.04
N THR A 11 -7.90 -6.57 -11.31
CA THR A 11 -6.92 -5.66 -10.73
C THR A 11 -6.10 -4.96 -11.80
N GLN A 12 -5.64 -5.67 -12.82
CA GLN A 12 -4.93 -5.06 -13.95
C GLN A 12 -5.79 -3.98 -14.63
N ALA A 13 -7.08 -4.28 -14.86
CA ALA A 13 -8.02 -3.31 -15.44
C ALA A 13 -8.31 -2.12 -14.50
N LEU A 14 -8.29 -2.32 -13.18
CA LEU A 14 -8.43 -1.24 -12.19
C LEU A 14 -7.18 -0.35 -12.16
N VAL A 15 -6.00 -0.97 -12.14
CA VAL A 15 -4.72 -0.29 -12.11
C VAL A 15 -4.50 0.52 -13.39
N ALA A 16 -4.86 -0.02 -14.56
CA ALA A 16 -4.69 0.64 -15.84
C ALA A 16 -5.52 1.93 -16.02
N ARG A 17 -6.58 2.12 -15.22
CA ARG A 17 -7.46 3.30 -15.26
C ARG A 17 -7.31 4.22 -14.07
N SER A 18 -6.36 3.95 -13.18
CA SER A 18 -6.18 4.66 -11.92
C SER A 18 -4.82 5.32 -11.87
N GLU A 19 -4.74 6.45 -11.18
CA GLU A 19 -3.46 6.97 -10.72
C GLU A 19 -2.92 6.06 -9.62
N ILE A 20 -1.68 5.63 -9.75
CA ILE A 20 -1.07 4.68 -8.82
C ILE A 20 -0.19 5.44 -7.84
N ILE A 21 -0.61 5.37 -6.59
CA ILE A 21 0.06 5.99 -5.46
C ILE A 21 0.70 4.88 -4.62
N VAL A 22 1.96 5.07 -4.24
CA VAL A 22 2.71 4.15 -3.39
C VAL A 22 3.03 4.84 -2.08
N SER A 23 2.45 4.34 -0.99
CA SER A 23 2.76 4.82 0.36
C SER A 23 4.22 4.57 0.72
N THR A 24 4.88 5.55 1.34
CA THR A 24 6.21 5.33 1.91
C THR A 24 6.20 4.27 3.02
N ALA A 25 5.05 3.99 3.65
CA ALA A 25 4.89 2.87 4.58
C ALA A 25 5.03 1.52 3.87
N SER A 26 4.47 1.37 2.66
CA SER A 26 4.64 0.17 1.84
C SER A 26 6.10 -0.01 1.40
N VAL A 27 6.79 1.08 1.03
CA VAL A 27 8.23 1.03 0.72
C VAL A 27 9.03 0.59 1.94
N TRP A 28 8.73 1.12 3.12
CA TRP A 28 9.35 0.71 4.36
C TRP A 28 9.14 -0.79 4.64
N GLU A 29 7.91 -1.28 4.49
CA GLU A 29 7.58 -2.70 4.64
C GLU A 29 8.34 -3.60 3.66
N MET A 30 8.46 -3.17 2.39
CA MET A 30 9.23 -3.88 1.36
C MET A 30 10.69 -4.04 1.77
N VAL A 31 11.32 -2.98 2.28
CA VAL A 31 12.72 -3.00 2.75
C VAL A 31 12.89 -3.93 3.96
N LEU A 32 11.96 -3.92 4.92
CA LEU A 32 11.99 -4.84 6.07
C LEU A 32 11.83 -6.30 5.64
N LYS A 33 10.94 -6.58 4.68
CA LYS A 33 10.75 -7.91 4.09
C LYS A 33 12.00 -8.36 3.32
N ASN A 34 12.72 -7.45 2.67
CA ASN A 34 13.98 -7.76 2.02
C ASN A 34 15.10 -8.08 3.01
N ALA A 35 15.25 -7.28 4.06
CA ALA A 35 16.23 -7.51 5.12
C ALA A 35 16.01 -8.86 5.83
N SER A 36 14.77 -9.32 5.93
CA SER A 36 14.41 -10.64 6.48
C SER A 36 14.40 -11.78 5.45
N GLY A 37 14.82 -11.54 4.21
CA GLY A 37 14.89 -12.54 3.14
C GLY A 37 13.54 -12.99 2.55
N LYS A 38 12.44 -12.33 2.93
CA LYS A 38 11.08 -12.68 2.51
C LYS A 38 10.68 -12.07 1.16
N LEU A 39 11.37 -11.00 0.74
CA LEU A 39 11.08 -10.30 -0.51
C LEU A 39 12.38 -9.89 -1.22
N PRO A 40 12.74 -10.51 -2.36
CA PRO A 40 13.85 -10.00 -3.16
C PRO A 40 13.47 -8.64 -3.76
N LEU A 41 14.38 -7.67 -3.67
CA LEU A 41 14.22 -6.34 -4.23
C LEU A 41 15.33 -6.06 -5.25
N PRO A 42 15.05 -5.27 -6.30
CA PRO A 42 16.09 -4.80 -7.20
C PRO A 42 17.08 -3.90 -6.44
N PRO A 43 18.35 -3.84 -6.89
CA PRO A 43 19.32 -2.89 -6.34
C PRO A 43 18.88 -1.45 -6.65
N GLY A 44 19.33 -0.49 -5.83
CA GLY A 44 19.10 0.94 -6.02
C GLY A 44 17.99 1.54 -5.16
N ALA A 45 17.65 2.80 -5.42
CA ALA A 45 16.64 3.54 -4.67
C ALA A 45 15.23 3.20 -5.20
N LEU A 46 14.43 2.49 -4.40
CA LEU A 46 13.07 2.11 -4.78
C LEU A 46 12.19 3.32 -5.13
N GLY A 47 12.37 4.43 -4.42
CA GLY A 47 11.58 5.65 -4.65
C GLY A 47 11.75 6.17 -6.08
N GLU A 48 12.99 6.36 -6.52
CA GLU A 48 13.32 6.79 -7.88
C GLU A 48 12.79 5.80 -8.93
N GLN A 49 12.84 4.49 -8.63
CA GLN A 49 12.31 3.46 -9.53
C GLN A 49 10.78 3.49 -9.65
N PHE A 50 10.07 3.86 -8.59
CA PHE A 50 8.61 4.04 -8.64
C PHE A 50 8.25 5.31 -9.40
N GLU A 51 8.95 6.42 -9.14
CA GLU A 51 8.75 7.68 -9.87
C GLU A 51 9.05 7.53 -11.36
N ALA A 52 10.13 6.82 -11.73
CA ALA A 52 10.46 6.50 -13.13
C ALA A 52 9.40 5.63 -13.83
N GLN A 53 8.59 4.90 -13.07
CA GLN A 53 7.44 4.14 -13.58
C GLN A 53 6.14 4.97 -13.63
N GLY A 54 6.20 6.24 -13.25
CA GLY A 54 5.04 7.15 -13.22
C GLY A 54 4.16 6.98 -11.99
N PHE A 55 4.66 6.34 -10.92
CA PHE A 55 3.94 6.26 -9.66
C PHE A 55 4.21 7.47 -8.79
N ILE A 56 3.23 7.84 -7.98
CA ILE A 56 3.35 8.94 -7.02
C ILE A 56 3.71 8.36 -5.66
N LEU A 57 4.82 8.82 -5.08
CA LEU A 57 5.13 8.49 -3.68
C LEU A 57 4.30 9.35 -2.73
N LEU A 58 3.58 8.71 -1.83
CA LEU A 58 2.79 9.37 -0.81
C LEU A 58 3.53 9.34 0.54
N PRO A 59 4.05 10.49 1.01
CA PRO A 59 4.75 10.55 2.29
C PRO A 59 3.80 10.28 3.45
N ILE A 60 4.31 9.62 4.48
CA ILE A 60 3.67 9.59 5.79
C ILE A 60 3.81 10.97 6.43
N LEU A 61 2.69 11.57 6.81
CA LEU A 61 2.62 12.86 7.48
C LEU A 61 2.12 12.67 8.92
N PRO A 62 2.40 13.62 9.84
CA PRO A 62 1.95 13.49 11.23
C PRO A 62 0.46 13.18 11.35
N ARG A 63 -0.40 13.84 10.56
CA ARG A 63 -1.86 13.57 10.55
C ARG A 63 -2.22 12.12 10.27
N HIS A 64 -1.47 11.41 9.42
CA HIS A 64 -1.70 9.98 9.14
C HIS A 64 -1.43 9.13 10.38
N ILE A 65 -0.38 9.48 11.13
CA ILE A 65 -0.01 8.80 12.38
C ILE A 65 -1.05 9.07 13.45
N GLU A 66 -1.52 10.31 13.57
CA GLU A 66 -2.53 10.69 14.55
C GLU A 66 -3.88 10.00 14.27
N ALA A 67 -4.25 9.87 13.00
CA ALA A 67 -5.48 9.20 12.55
C ALA A 67 -5.56 7.72 12.96
N VAL A 68 -4.41 7.05 13.20
CA VAL A 68 -4.36 5.65 13.69
C VAL A 68 -5.12 5.48 15.02
N ARG A 69 -5.20 6.53 15.84
CA ARG A 69 -5.93 6.54 17.12
C ARG A 69 -7.43 6.39 16.95
N HIS A 70 -7.96 6.74 15.78
CA HIS A 70 -9.40 6.80 15.50
C HIS A 70 -9.91 5.61 14.66
N LEU A 71 -9.02 4.69 14.30
CA LEU A 71 -9.42 3.48 13.57
C LEU A 71 -10.35 2.61 14.43
N ALA A 72 -11.57 2.41 13.95
CA ALA A 72 -12.56 1.55 14.60
C ALA A 72 -12.19 0.05 14.50
N CYS A 73 -11.33 -0.32 13.54
CA CYS A 73 -10.93 -1.70 13.31
C CYS A 73 -9.73 -2.10 14.19
N ALA A 74 -9.80 -3.29 14.77
CA ALA A 74 -8.68 -3.91 15.44
C ALA A 74 -7.81 -4.69 14.43
N HIS A 75 -6.64 -4.15 14.10
CA HIS A 75 -5.58 -4.88 13.40
C HIS A 75 -4.31 -4.86 14.25
N ALA A 76 -3.59 -5.97 14.32
CA ALA A 76 -2.40 -6.08 15.17
C ALA A 76 -1.13 -5.41 14.58
N ASP A 77 -1.03 -5.27 13.27
CA ASP A 77 0.18 -4.80 12.60
C ASP A 77 0.17 -3.27 12.53
N PRO A 78 1.20 -2.58 13.07
CA PRO A 78 1.25 -1.12 13.10
C PRO A 78 1.40 -0.50 11.70
N ILE A 79 2.06 -1.17 10.75
CA ILE A 79 2.21 -0.67 9.37
C ILE A 79 0.86 -0.78 8.65
N ASP A 80 0.15 -1.90 8.80
CA ASP A 80 -1.18 -2.07 8.21
C ASP A 80 -2.18 -1.04 8.75
N ARG A 81 -2.15 -0.77 10.06
CA ARG A 81 -2.96 0.30 10.65
C ARG A 81 -2.62 1.66 10.07
N LEU A 82 -1.34 1.96 9.89
CA LEU A 82 -0.92 3.22 9.27
C LEU A 82 -1.40 3.32 7.82
N LEU A 83 -1.34 2.23 7.05
CA LEU A 83 -1.84 2.18 5.67
C LEU A 83 -3.35 2.43 5.59
N ILE A 84 -4.13 1.82 6.49
CA ILE A 84 -5.58 2.10 6.57
C ILE A 84 -5.82 3.57 6.91
N ALA A 85 -5.15 4.10 7.94
CA ALA A 85 -5.33 5.48 8.37
C ALA A 85 -4.96 6.48 7.27
N GLN A 86 -3.84 6.25 6.57
CA GLN A 86 -3.41 7.09 5.46
C GLN A 86 -4.40 7.02 4.29
N ALA A 87 -4.90 5.83 3.95
CA ALA A 87 -5.88 5.68 2.87
C ALA A 87 -7.20 6.41 3.19
N GLN A 88 -7.67 6.35 4.44
CA GLN A 88 -8.87 7.06 4.89
C GLN A 88 -8.67 8.59 4.91
N ASP A 89 -7.53 9.07 5.42
CA ASP A 89 -7.21 10.49 5.50
C ASP A 89 -7.09 11.13 4.10
N GLU A 90 -6.40 10.45 3.18
CA GLU A 90 -6.20 10.92 1.80
C GLU A 90 -7.39 10.60 0.88
N ARG A 91 -8.40 9.87 1.38
CA ARG A 91 -9.58 9.43 0.61
C ARG A 91 -9.22 8.63 -0.65
N VAL A 92 -8.21 7.78 -0.54
CA VAL A 92 -7.75 6.90 -1.62
C VAL A 92 -8.13 5.45 -1.34
N THR A 93 -8.19 4.63 -2.38
CA THR A 93 -8.47 3.20 -2.25
C THR A 93 -7.18 2.44 -1.93
N LEU A 94 -7.15 1.70 -0.82
CA LEU A 94 -6.09 0.77 -0.46
C LEU A 94 -6.24 -0.54 -1.24
N LEU A 95 -5.30 -0.81 -2.13
CA LEU A 95 -5.21 -2.05 -2.89
C LEU A 95 -4.30 -3.05 -2.16
N THR A 96 -4.83 -4.18 -1.69
CA THR A 96 -4.06 -5.15 -0.88
C THR A 96 -4.38 -6.61 -1.20
N ARG A 97 -3.42 -7.50 -0.91
CA ARG A 97 -3.62 -8.96 -0.92
C ARG A 97 -3.79 -9.54 0.48
N ASP A 98 -3.61 -8.73 1.51
CA ASP A 98 -3.70 -9.22 2.86
C ASP A 98 -5.16 -9.58 3.18
N THR A 99 -5.38 -10.86 3.44
CA THR A 99 -6.70 -11.37 3.78
C THR A 99 -7.21 -10.86 5.13
N ALA A 100 -6.32 -10.52 6.07
CA ALA A 100 -6.71 -9.92 7.34
C ALA A 100 -7.29 -8.52 7.10
N LEU A 101 -6.64 -7.69 6.27
CA LEU A 101 -7.16 -6.38 5.88
C LEU A 101 -8.50 -6.48 5.14
N LEU A 102 -8.61 -7.39 4.17
CA LEU A 102 -9.84 -7.57 3.39
C LEU A 102 -11.02 -8.02 4.26
N LYS A 103 -10.77 -8.84 5.30
CA LYS A 103 -11.79 -9.32 6.24
C LYS A 103 -12.36 -8.23 7.14
N LEU A 104 -11.67 -7.10 7.29
CA LEU A 104 -12.19 -5.97 8.06
C LEU A 104 -13.41 -5.33 7.38
N GLY A 105 -13.61 -5.56 6.07
CA GLY A 105 -14.77 -5.07 5.33
C GLY A 105 -14.84 -3.54 5.27
N LEU A 106 -13.70 -2.86 5.36
CA LEU A 106 -13.62 -1.41 5.33
C LEU A 106 -13.88 -0.87 3.92
N ASP A 107 -14.69 0.18 3.84
CA ASP A 107 -14.85 0.94 2.60
C ASP A 107 -13.50 1.49 2.14
N GLY A 108 -13.23 1.37 0.83
CA GLY A 108 -11.96 1.78 0.25
C GLY A 108 -10.80 0.80 0.42
N VAL A 109 -11.02 -0.41 0.97
CA VAL A 109 -10.02 -1.49 0.95
C VAL A 109 -10.44 -2.56 -0.06
N VAL A 110 -9.65 -2.75 -1.11
CA VAL A 110 -9.98 -3.65 -2.23
C VAL A 110 -8.88 -4.66 -2.51
N LYS A 111 -9.28 -5.81 -3.03
CA LYS A 111 -8.36 -6.91 -3.33
C LYS A 111 -7.51 -6.64 -4.58
N ALA A 112 -6.20 -6.90 -4.46
CA ALA A 112 -5.22 -6.86 -5.55
C ALA A 112 -5.02 -8.19 -6.28
#